data_AF-A0A7W1XD22-F1
#
_entry.id   AF-A0A7W1XD22-F1
#
_cell.length_a   1.000
_cell.length_b   1.000
_cell.length_c   1.000
_cell.angle_alpha   90.00
_cell.angle_beta   90.00
_cell.angle_gamma   90.00
#
_symmetry.space_group_name_H-M   'P 1'
#
loop_
_entity.id
_entity.type
_entity.pdbx_description
1 polymer ?
#
loop_
_entity_poly.entity_id
_entity_poly.type
_entity_poly.pdbx_seq_one_letter_code
_entity_poly.pdbx_strand_id
1 'polypeptide(L)'
;MPRVFGWMFAGLMMTAIITLVLSGNPNVPYYLATHSGVFWGIVIAEFIIVMALSSLLGRMSPFAATFSFFLYAALNGVTLSLILAYFNVQTVAAAFFISAGMFGLFAAFGYVTKIDMTRFGSIALMLILGLVLASVVNIFFVKSSMLDLIISYALVVLFCGVTAYDIQKIKAMSQQVYDEETGTKLAIFGALMLYLDFIIIFKNLLRIFSRD
;
A
#
# COMPACT_ATOMS: atom_id res chain seq x y z
N MET A 1 3.59 -18.09 5.83
CA MET A 1 3.86 -16.72 6.33
C MET A 1 5.21 -16.15 5.94
N PRO A 2 6.37 -16.79 6.21
CA PRO A 2 7.67 -16.17 5.90
C PRO A 2 7.85 -15.78 4.43
N ARG A 3 7.37 -16.61 3.49
CA ARG A 3 7.37 -16.32 2.05
C ARG A 3 6.58 -15.04 1.71
N VAL A 4 5.44 -14.79 2.37
CA VAL A 4 4.59 -13.61 2.15
C VAL A 4 5.35 -12.35 2.55
N PHE A 5 5.91 -12.32 3.76
CA PHE A 5 6.71 -11.18 4.24
C PHE A 5 7.96 -10.96 3.39
N GLY A 6 8.62 -12.04 2.92
CA GLY A 6 9.75 -11.94 2.02
C GLY A 6 9.40 -11.25 0.70
N TRP A 7 8.29 -11.65 0.06
CA TRP A 7 7.79 -10.99 -1.15
C TRP A 7 7.39 -9.53 -0.90
N MET A 8 6.69 -9.25 0.20
CA MET A 8 6.30 -7.89 0.58
C MET A 8 7.53 -7.01 0.74
N PHE A 9 8.54 -7.47 1.48
CA PHE A 9 9.78 -6.76 1.70
C PHE A 9 10.54 -6.51 0.40
N ALA A 10 10.62 -7.51 -0.49
CA ALA A 10 11.22 -7.35 -1.81
C ALA A 10 10.50 -6.26 -2.64
N GLY A 11 9.16 -6.21 -2.60
CA GLY A 11 8.37 -5.17 -3.24
C GLY A 11 8.68 -3.78 -2.65
N LEU A 12 8.68 -3.64 -1.32
CA LEU A 12 9.02 -2.38 -0.65
C LEU A 12 10.45 -1.92 -0.94
N MET A 13 11.41 -2.84 -0.99
CA MET A 13 12.78 -2.54 -1.38
C MET A 13 12.87 -2.04 -2.81
N MET A 14 12.13 -2.66 -3.75
CA MET A 14 12.07 -2.18 -5.12
C MET A 14 11.49 -0.76 -5.18
N THR A 15 10.38 -0.51 -4.49
CA THR A 15 9.78 0.82 -4.38
C THR A 15 10.78 1.83 -3.85
N ALA A 16 11.47 1.52 -2.75
CA ALA A 16 12.49 2.40 -2.17
C ALA A 16 13.64 2.70 -3.12
N ILE A 17 14.18 1.68 -3.82
CA ILE A 17 15.26 1.85 -4.80
C ILE A 17 14.80 2.77 -5.94
N ILE A 18 13.64 2.49 -6.54
CA ILE A 18 13.10 3.32 -7.63
C ILE A 18 12.87 4.75 -7.15
N THR A 19 12.28 4.92 -5.98
CA THR A 19 12.05 6.25 -5.39
C THR A 19 13.36 7.00 -5.18
N LEU A 20 14.39 6.38 -4.58
CA LEU A 20 15.69 7.01 -4.33
C LEU A 20 16.41 7.41 -5.61
N VAL A 21 16.42 6.54 -6.62
CA VAL A 21 17.05 6.81 -7.92
C VAL A 21 16.37 7.97 -8.64
N LEU A 22 15.04 8.02 -8.61
CA LEU A 22 14.27 9.04 -9.31
C LEU A 22 14.20 10.38 -8.55
N SER A 23 14.11 10.35 -7.21
CA SER A 23 14.11 11.57 -6.39
C SER A 23 15.47 12.27 -6.39
N GLY A 24 16.56 11.53 -6.62
CA GLY A 24 17.91 12.10 -6.74
C GLY A 24 18.14 12.93 -8.01
N ASN A 25 17.27 12.81 -9.02
CA ASN A 25 17.32 13.62 -10.24
C ASN A 25 16.17 14.64 -10.26
N PRO A 26 16.43 15.93 -10.02
CA PRO A 26 15.38 16.97 -9.94
C PRO A 26 14.50 17.06 -11.20
N ASN A 27 15.02 16.63 -12.36
CA ASN A 27 14.28 16.67 -13.62
C ASN A 27 13.10 15.69 -13.64
N VAL A 28 13.16 14.58 -12.90
CA VAL A 28 12.11 13.55 -12.92
C VAL A 28 10.86 14.00 -12.17
N PRO A 29 10.93 14.44 -10.89
CA PRO A 29 9.77 15.01 -10.21
C PRO A 29 9.21 16.23 -10.96
N TYR A 30 10.08 17.08 -11.51
CA TYR A 30 9.66 18.23 -12.31
C TYR A 30 8.89 17.83 -13.58
N TYR A 31 9.37 16.82 -14.30
CA TYR A 31 8.68 16.31 -15.49
C TYR A 31 7.31 15.73 -15.13
N LEU A 32 7.22 14.92 -14.07
CA LEU A 32 5.95 14.35 -13.60
C LEU A 32 4.97 15.42 -13.11
N ALA A 33 5.45 16.49 -12.49
CA ALA A 33 4.64 17.62 -12.05
C ALA A 33 4.09 18.46 -13.21
N THR A 34 4.88 18.65 -14.27
CA THR A 34 4.51 19.47 -15.44
C THR A 34 3.66 18.70 -16.47
N HIS A 35 3.83 17.38 -16.56
CA HIS A 35 3.10 16.51 -17.48
C HIS A 35 2.04 15.70 -16.74
N SER A 36 0.96 16.38 -16.33
CA SER A 36 -0.14 15.78 -15.56
C SER A 36 -0.73 14.52 -16.21
N GLY A 37 -0.75 14.42 -17.54
CA GLY A 37 -1.19 13.23 -18.26
C GLY A 37 -0.35 11.98 -17.99
N VAL A 38 0.97 12.12 -17.83
CA VAL A 38 1.86 11.00 -17.50
C VAL A 38 1.64 10.56 -16.05
N PHE A 39 1.53 11.51 -15.13
CA PHE A 39 1.25 11.22 -13.72
C PHE A 39 -0.08 10.46 -13.55
N TRP A 40 -1.17 10.98 -14.13
CA TRP A 40 -2.47 10.30 -14.06
C TRP A 40 -2.47 8.97 -14.79
N GLY A 41 -1.74 8.83 -15.89
CA GLY A 41 -1.54 7.55 -16.58
C GLY A 41 -0.92 6.49 -15.67
N ILE A 42 0.09 6.86 -14.88
CA ILE A 42 0.72 5.97 -13.89
C ILE A 42 -0.27 5.60 -12.77
N VAL A 43 -1.00 6.56 -12.22
CA VAL A 43 -1.99 6.32 -11.16
C VAL A 43 -3.11 5.37 -11.64
N ILE A 44 -3.58 5.54 -12.88
CA ILE A 44 -4.57 4.65 -13.49
C ILE A 44 -3.98 3.25 -13.69
N ALA A 45 -2.72 3.16 -14.16
CA ALA A 45 -2.04 1.87 -14.34
C ALA A 45 -1.89 1.12 -13.00
N GLU A 46 -1.51 1.81 -11.92
CA GLU A 46 -1.46 1.26 -10.57
C GLU A 46 -2.81 0.64 -10.17
N PHE A 47 -3.91 1.38 -10.38
CA PHE A 47 -5.25 0.91 -10.04
C PHE A 47 -5.67 -0.32 -10.87
N ILE A 48 -5.38 -0.30 -12.18
CA ILE A 48 -5.65 -1.44 -13.08
C ILE A 48 -4.88 -2.68 -12.62
N ILE A 49 -3.61 -2.55 -12.25
CA ILE A 49 -2.79 -3.69 -11.82
C ILE A 49 -3.34 -4.28 -10.52
N VAL A 50 -3.73 -3.45 -9.55
CA VAL A 50 -4.32 -3.94 -8.29
C VAL A 50 -5.64 -4.66 -8.55
N MET A 51 -6.51 -4.10 -9.41
CA MET A 51 -7.76 -4.77 -9.80
C MET A 51 -7.52 -6.08 -10.54
N ALA A 52 -6.54 -6.12 -11.46
CA ALA A 52 -6.17 -7.33 -12.20
C ALA A 52 -5.66 -8.42 -11.26
N LEU A 53 -4.73 -8.09 -10.35
CA LEU A 53 -4.19 -9.04 -9.37
C LEU A 53 -5.27 -9.54 -8.40
N SER A 54 -6.22 -8.69 -8.02
CA SER A 54 -7.30 -9.06 -7.11
C SER A 54 -8.38 -9.93 -7.76
N SER A 55 -8.72 -9.66 -9.02
CA SER A 55 -9.79 -10.37 -9.75
C SER A 55 -9.31 -11.65 -10.46
N LEU A 56 -8.05 -11.70 -10.87
CA LEU A 56 -7.49 -12.82 -11.63
C LEU A 56 -6.65 -13.78 -10.79
N LEU A 57 -6.71 -13.67 -9.46
CA LEU A 57 -5.90 -14.44 -8.52
C LEU A 57 -5.89 -15.96 -8.80
N GLY A 58 -7.04 -16.54 -9.16
CA GLY A 58 -7.17 -17.96 -9.47
C GLY A 58 -6.77 -18.36 -10.90
N ARG A 59 -6.55 -17.40 -11.80
CA ARG A 59 -6.32 -17.63 -13.24
C ARG A 59 -4.92 -17.22 -13.72
N MET A 60 -4.19 -16.43 -12.95
CA MET A 60 -2.83 -16.00 -13.31
C MET A 60 -1.80 -17.10 -13.06
N SER A 61 -0.78 -17.16 -13.91
CA SER A 61 0.43 -17.95 -13.63
C SER A 61 1.25 -17.28 -12.51
N PRO A 62 2.10 -18.03 -11.77
CA PRO A 62 2.96 -17.44 -10.75
C PRO A 62 3.86 -16.34 -11.32
N PHE A 63 4.40 -16.55 -12.52
CA PHE A 63 5.24 -15.56 -13.20
C PHE A 63 4.49 -14.25 -13.49
N ALA A 64 3.27 -14.33 -14.03
CA ALA A 64 2.47 -13.15 -14.32
C ALA A 64 2.10 -12.38 -13.05
N ALA A 65 1.79 -13.09 -11.95
CA ALA A 65 1.52 -12.48 -10.65
C ALA A 65 2.75 -11.76 -10.09
N THR A 66 3.92 -12.40 -10.11
CA THR A 66 5.19 -11.81 -9.68
C THR A 66 5.53 -10.57 -10.48
N PHE A 67 5.46 -10.66 -11.82
CA PHE A 67 5.76 -9.54 -12.70
C PHE A 67 4.83 -8.35 -12.43
N SER A 68 3.53 -8.60 -12.32
CA SER A 68 2.54 -7.55 -12.05
C SER A 68 2.74 -6.92 -10.68
N PHE A 69 3.07 -7.70 -9.65
CA PHE A 69 3.38 -7.19 -8.32
C PHE A 69 4.60 -6.26 -8.31
N PHE A 70 5.71 -6.66 -8.95
CA PHE A 70 6.89 -5.80 -9.04
C PHE A 70 6.70 -4.61 -9.97
N LEU A 71 5.92 -4.76 -11.05
CA LEU A 71 5.54 -3.64 -11.90
C LEU A 71 4.75 -2.61 -11.08
N TYR A 72 3.79 -3.07 -10.28
CA TYR A 72 3.06 -2.21 -9.35
C TYR A 72 4.00 -1.53 -8.34
N ALA A 73 4.89 -2.28 -7.70
CA ALA A 73 5.85 -1.74 -6.73
C ALA A 73 6.80 -0.71 -7.34
N ALA A 74 7.22 -0.92 -8.60
CA ALA A 74 8.04 0.01 -9.36
C ALA A 74 7.28 1.29 -9.69
N LEU A 75 6.07 1.18 -10.23
CA LEU A 75 5.20 2.34 -10.52
C LEU A 75 4.91 3.14 -9.25
N ASN A 76 4.67 2.46 -8.14
CA ASN A 76 4.50 3.10 -6.83
C ASN A 76 5.76 3.85 -6.39
N GLY A 77 6.94 3.30 -6.69
CA GLY A 77 8.21 4.00 -6.47
C GLY A 77 8.32 5.29 -7.28
N VAL A 78 7.84 5.28 -8.52
CA VAL A 78 7.77 6.47 -9.39
C VAL A 78 6.83 7.51 -8.78
N THR A 79 5.61 7.13 -8.38
CA THR A 79 4.64 8.07 -7.79
C THR A 79 5.12 8.63 -6.45
N LEU A 80 5.78 7.81 -5.62
CA LEU A 80 6.41 8.24 -4.39
C LEU A 80 7.60 9.17 -4.62
N SER A 81 8.34 9.05 -5.73
CA SER A 81 9.46 9.96 -6.01
C SER A 81 9.02 11.41 -6.15
N LEU A 82 7.84 11.66 -6.73
CA LEU A 82 7.21 12.97 -6.77
C LEU A 82 6.85 13.46 -5.36
N ILE A 83 6.24 12.58 -4.54
CA ILE A 83 5.81 12.94 -3.19
C ILE A 83 7.04 13.29 -2.34
N LEU A 84 8.03 12.39 -2.28
CA LEU A 84 9.20 12.52 -1.42
C LEU A 84 10.14 13.66 -1.84
N ALA A 85 10.07 14.14 -3.09
CA ALA A 85 10.84 15.31 -3.52
C ALA A 85 10.53 16.58 -2.70
N TYR A 86 9.38 16.64 -2.04
CA TYR A 86 8.96 17.75 -1.18
C TYR A 86 9.24 17.51 0.32
N PHE A 87 9.85 16.38 0.69
CA PHE A 87 10.08 16.01 2.08
C PHE A 87 11.57 15.92 2.43
N ASN A 88 11.88 16.33 3.67
CA ASN A 88 13.20 16.10 4.24
C ASN A 88 13.41 14.62 4.57
N VAL A 89 14.66 14.15 4.41
CA VAL A 89 15.04 12.75 4.67
C VAL A 89 14.70 12.33 6.11
N GLN A 90 14.83 13.24 7.09
CA GLN A 90 14.47 12.94 8.48
C GLN A 90 12.98 12.63 8.64
N THR A 91 12.10 13.41 7.99
CA THR A 91 10.64 13.21 8.02
C THR A 91 10.26 11.88 7.35
N VAL A 92 10.90 11.57 6.22
CA VAL A 92 10.70 10.31 5.52
C VAL A 92 11.12 9.12 6.38
N ALA A 93 12.29 9.19 7.01
CA ALA A 93 12.78 8.14 7.89
C ALA A 93 11.85 7.94 9.10
N ALA A 94 11.41 9.03 9.75
CA ALA A 94 10.47 8.96 10.86
C ALA A 94 9.15 8.31 10.45
N ALA A 95 8.55 8.74 9.32
CA ALA A 95 7.34 8.13 8.79
C ALA A 95 7.53 6.64 8.50
N PHE A 96 8.68 6.26 7.92
CA PHE A 96 8.97 4.87 7.61
C PHE A 96 9.09 3.99 8.87
N PHE A 97 9.87 4.41 9.87
CA PHE A 97 10.06 3.63 11.09
C PHE A 97 8.78 3.54 11.92
N ILE A 98 7.98 4.61 11.99
CA ILE A 98 6.68 4.59 12.66
C ILE A 98 5.72 3.66 11.91
N SER A 99 5.67 3.74 10.57
CA SER A 99 4.86 2.83 9.74
C SER A 99 5.26 1.37 9.95
N ALA A 100 6.56 1.08 9.96
CA ALA A 100 7.09 -0.26 10.19
C ALA A 100 6.76 -0.79 11.59
N GLY A 101 6.86 0.06 12.61
CA GLY A 101 6.45 -0.27 13.97
C GLY A 101 4.95 -0.57 14.07
N MET A 102 4.09 0.31 13.55
CA MET A 102 2.64 0.13 13.54
C MET A 102 2.23 -1.12 12.75
N PHE A 103 2.71 -1.24 11.52
CA PHE A 103 2.45 -2.40 10.67
C PHE A 103 2.92 -3.69 11.35
N GLY A 104 4.14 -3.72 11.91
CA GLY A 104 4.68 -4.89 12.60
C GLY A 104 3.87 -5.30 13.83
N LEU A 105 3.45 -4.34 14.65
CA LEU A 105 2.60 -4.58 15.83
C LEU A 105 1.23 -5.14 15.44
N PHE A 106 0.55 -4.53 14.47
CA PHE A 106 -0.76 -4.98 14.02
C PHE A 106 -0.69 -6.29 13.24
N ALA A 107 0.39 -6.53 12.51
CA ALA A 107 0.61 -7.81 11.84
C ALA A 107 0.83 -8.94 12.86
N ALA A 108 1.63 -8.70 13.90
CA ALA A 108 1.82 -9.65 15.00
C ALA A 108 0.49 -9.89 15.74
N PHE A 109 -0.26 -8.82 16.02
CA PHE A 109 -1.59 -8.92 16.62
C PHE A 109 -2.53 -9.78 15.77
N GLY A 110 -2.67 -9.51 14.47
CA GLY A 110 -3.50 -10.30 13.56
C GLY A 110 -3.08 -11.78 13.49
N TYR A 111 -1.78 -12.05 13.59
CA TYR A 111 -1.28 -13.43 13.54
C TYR A 111 -1.61 -14.24 14.80
N VAL A 112 -1.51 -13.61 15.98
CA VAL A 112 -1.64 -14.26 17.29
C VAL A 112 -3.07 -14.22 17.81
N THR A 113 -3.83 -13.17 17.48
CA THR A 113 -5.19 -12.98 18.00
C THR A 113 -6.13 -14.07 17.52
N LYS A 114 -7.02 -14.51 18.42
CA LYS A 114 -8.07 -15.50 18.16
C LYS A 114 -9.43 -14.85 17.88
N ILE A 115 -9.49 -13.52 17.93
CA ILE A 115 -10.70 -12.77 17.63
C ILE A 115 -11.00 -12.98 16.14
N ASP A 116 -12.20 -13.44 15.84
CA ASP A 116 -12.66 -13.61 14.46
C ASP A 116 -12.89 -12.23 13.81
N MET A 117 -11.99 -11.83 12.91
CA MET A 117 -12.11 -10.56 12.18
C MET A 117 -12.94 -10.68 10.89
N THR A 118 -13.61 -11.80 10.62
CA THR A 118 -14.39 -11.98 9.37
C THR A 118 -15.43 -10.87 9.16
N ARG A 119 -16.08 -10.39 10.24
CA ARG A 119 -17.02 -9.26 10.18
C ARG A 119 -16.34 -7.90 10.00
N PHE A 120 -15.08 -7.77 10.39
CA PHE A 120 -14.34 -6.53 10.23
C PHE A 120 -14.08 -6.22 8.76
N GLY A 121 -13.87 -7.23 7.91
CA GLY A 121 -13.62 -7.04 6.49
C GLY A 121 -14.72 -6.26 5.75
N SER A 122 -15.99 -6.55 6.02
CA SER A 122 -17.11 -5.83 5.39
C SER A 122 -17.23 -4.39 5.89
N ILE A 123 -17.01 -4.17 7.20
CA ILE A 123 -17.00 -2.83 7.80
C ILE A 123 -15.83 -2.01 7.24
N ALA A 124 -14.64 -2.61 7.16
CA ALA A 124 -13.45 -1.96 6.62
C ALA A 124 -13.67 -1.55 5.16
N LEU A 125 -14.28 -2.39 4.32
CA LEU A 125 -14.62 -2.01 2.95
C LEU A 125 -15.55 -0.79 2.89
N MET A 126 -16.60 -0.75 3.73
CA MET A 126 -17.48 0.43 3.80
C MET A 126 -16.73 1.69 4.24
N LEU A 127 -15.84 1.58 5.23
CA LEU A 127 -15.02 2.70 5.71
C LEU A 127 -14.00 3.17 4.67
N ILE A 128 -13.34 2.25 3.97
CA ILE A 128 -12.40 2.56 2.89
C ILE A 128 -13.13 3.35 1.80
N LEU A 129 -14.28 2.87 1.33
CA LEU A 129 -15.08 3.57 0.32
C LEU A 129 -15.51 4.96 0.80
N GLY A 130 -15.95 5.08 2.05
CA GLY A 130 -16.30 6.36 2.66
C GLY A 130 -15.13 7.35 2.70
N LEU A 131 -13.94 6.89 3.12
CA LEU A 131 -12.73 7.73 3.16
C LEU A 131 -12.20 8.08 1.76
N VAL A 132 -12.34 7.19 0.78
CA VAL A 132 -12.02 7.48 -0.62
C VAL A 132 -12.93 8.59 -1.15
N LEU A 133 -14.25 8.49 -0.93
CA LEU A 133 -15.20 9.54 -1.32
C LEU A 133 -14.89 10.86 -0.60
N ALA A 134 -14.61 10.83 0.70
CA ALA A 134 -14.23 12.02 1.45
C ALA A 134 -12.94 12.66 0.90
N SER A 135 -11.97 11.85 0.50
CA SER A 135 -10.71 12.31 -0.11
C SER A 135 -10.97 13.00 -1.46
N VAL A 136 -11.81 12.41 -2.31
CA VAL A 136 -12.19 13.00 -3.60
C VAL A 136 -12.93 14.32 -3.39
N VAL A 137 -13.92 14.35 -2.49
CA VAL A 137 -14.68 15.56 -2.17
C VAL A 137 -13.76 16.67 -1.63
N ASN A 138 -12.79 16.30 -0.78
CA ASN A 138 -11.85 17.27 -0.25
C ASN A 138 -10.90 17.81 -1.33
N ILE A 139 -10.40 16.99 -2.24
CA ILE A 139 -9.48 17.44 -3.30
C ILE A 139 -10.19 18.38 -4.29
N PHE A 140 -11.43 18.06 -4.70
CA PHE A 140 -12.10 18.79 -5.78
C PHE A 140 -13.01 19.93 -5.31
N PHE A 141 -13.66 19.80 -4.15
CA PHE A 141 -14.70 20.74 -3.70
C PHE A 141 -14.31 21.53 -2.46
N VAL A 142 -13.94 20.85 -1.37
CA VAL A 142 -13.77 21.51 -0.06
C VAL A 142 -12.38 22.14 0.10
N LYS A 143 -11.34 21.45 -0.35
CA LYS A 143 -9.92 21.85 -0.27
C LYS A 143 -9.48 22.26 1.15
N SER A 144 -10.02 21.59 2.17
CA SER A 144 -9.72 21.88 3.58
C SER A 144 -8.51 21.08 4.06
N SER A 145 -7.53 21.80 4.61
CA SER A 145 -6.34 21.21 5.23
C SER A 145 -6.69 20.39 6.47
N MET A 146 -7.64 20.86 7.28
CA MET A 146 -8.10 20.17 8.49
C MET A 146 -8.81 18.85 8.15
N LEU A 147 -9.65 18.87 7.12
CA LEU A 147 -10.36 17.67 6.66
C LEU A 147 -9.38 16.63 6.13
N ASP A 148 -8.36 17.05 5.37
CA ASP A 148 -7.32 16.15 4.88
C ASP A 148 -6.51 15.52 6.02
N LEU A 149 -6.21 16.28 7.08
CA LEU A 149 -5.53 15.77 8.28
C LEU A 149 -6.38 14.70 8.99
N ILE A 150 -7.68 14.96 9.18
CA ILE A 150 -8.61 14.00 9.79
C ILE A 150 -8.67 12.72 8.94
N ILE A 151 -8.76 12.85 7.62
CA ILE A 151 -8.75 11.70 6.71
C ILE A 151 -7.44 10.90 6.86
N SER A 152 -6.29 11.57 6.91
CA SER A 152 -5.01 10.87 7.04
C SER A 152 -4.90 10.08 8.34
N TYR A 153 -5.32 10.64 9.49
CA TYR A 153 -5.38 9.89 10.73
C TYR A 153 -6.36 8.72 10.66
N ALA A 154 -7.56 8.94 10.09
CA ALA A 154 -8.55 7.89 9.93
C ALA A 154 -8.05 6.74 9.05
N LEU A 155 -7.35 7.04 7.95
CA LEU A 155 -6.72 6.05 7.08
C LEU A 155 -5.63 5.26 7.82
N VAL A 156 -4.74 5.92 8.57
CA VAL A 156 -3.70 5.22 9.35
C VAL A 156 -4.31 4.23 10.33
N VAL A 157 -5.30 4.66 11.12
CA VAL A 157 -5.96 3.80 12.11
C VAL A 157 -6.73 2.66 11.44
N LEU A 158 -7.48 2.97 10.37
CA LEU A 158 -8.23 1.98 9.62
C LEU A 158 -7.31 0.90 9.04
N PHE A 159 -6.25 1.31 8.35
CA PHE A 159 -5.33 0.38 7.69
C PHE A 159 -4.50 -0.44 8.66
N CYS A 160 -4.23 0.04 9.88
CA CYS A 160 -3.69 -0.81 10.94
C CYS A 160 -4.65 -1.97 11.27
N GLY A 161 -5.95 -1.69 11.39
CA GLY A 161 -6.98 -2.72 11.57
C GLY A 161 -7.09 -3.66 10.37
N VAL A 162 -7.02 -3.12 9.14
CA VAL A 162 -7.03 -3.92 7.91
C VAL A 162 -5.83 -4.85 7.85
N THR A 163 -4.64 -4.41 8.24
CA THR A 163 -3.44 -5.26 8.31
C THR A 163 -3.63 -6.46 9.23
N ALA A 164 -4.24 -6.26 10.40
CA ALA A 164 -4.53 -7.37 11.31
C ALA A 164 -5.51 -8.38 10.67
N TYR A 165 -6.55 -7.87 9.99
CA TYR A 165 -7.52 -8.69 9.25
C TYR A 165 -6.88 -9.44 8.08
N ASP A 166 -6.05 -8.79 7.28
CA ASP A 166 -5.40 -9.39 6.12
C ASP A 166 -4.40 -10.46 6.52
N ILE A 167 -3.67 -10.28 7.64
CA ILE A 167 -2.83 -11.34 8.19
C ILE A 167 -3.65 -12.58 8.57
N GLN A 168 -4.81 -12.40 9.22
CA GLN A 168 -5.70 -13.53 9.52
C GLN A 168 -6.21 -14.21 8.25
N LYS A 169 -6.63 -13.42 7.26
CA LYS A 169 -7.11 -13.91 5.97
C LYS A 169 -6.03 -14.71 5.24
N ILE A 170 -4.81 -14.19 5.15
CA ILE A 170 -3.67 -14.89 4.55
C ILE A 170 -3.37 -16.18 5.30
N LYS A 171 -3.46 -16.18 6.64
CA LYS A 171 -3.26 -17.37 7.48
C LYS A 171 -4.29 -18.45 7.15
N ALA A 172 -5.56 -18.09 7.11
CA ALA A 172 -6.64 -19.01 6.78
C ALA A 172 -6.50 -19.58 5.36
N MET A 173 -6.23 -18.73 4.36
CA MET A 173 -6.03 -19.19 2.98
C MET A 173 -4.80 -20.12 2.87
N SER A 174 -3.71 -19.84 3.60
CA SER A 174 -2.49 -20.64 3.55
C SER A 174 -2.66 -22.06 4.10
N GLN A 175 -3.68 -22.31 4.93
CA GLN A 175 -4.00 -23.63 5.46
C GLN A 175 -4.75 -24.51 4.45
N GLN A 176 -5.27 -23.93 3.37
CA GLN A 176 -6.06 -24.62 2.34
C GLN A 176 -5.23 -24.96 1.09
N VAL A 177 -3.94 -24.64 1.09
CA VAL A 177 -3.04 -24.88 -0.05
C VAL A 177 -2.34 -26.22 0.10
N TYR A 178 -2.44 -27.05 -0.94
CA TYR A 178 -1.81 -28.38 -0.98
C TYR A 178 -0.68 -28.49 -2.01
N ASP A 179 -0.62 -27.59 -3.00
CA ASP A 179 0.38 -27.59 -4.07
C ASP A 179 1.29 -26.34 -4.04
N GLU A 180 2.51 -26.47 -4.57
CA GLU A 180 3.53 -25.42 -4.53
C GLU A 180 3.19 -24.22 -5.42
N GLU A 181 2.50 -24.45 -6.54
CA GLU A 181 2.15 -23.40 -7.49
C GLU A 181 1.13 -22.43 -6.86
N THR A 182 0.04 -22.98 -6.32
CA THR A 182 -0.99 -22.24 -5.58
C THR A 182 -0.40 -21.55 -4.36
N GLY A 183 0.52 -22.22 -3.65
CA GLY A 183 1.23 -21.62 -2.51
C GLY A 183 2.05 -20.39 -2.89
N THR A 184 2.70 -20.41 -4.05
CA THR A 184 3.46 -19.27 -4.55
C THR A 184 2.55 -18.12 -4.95
N LYS A 185 1.45 -18.39 -5.66
CA LYS A 185 0.44 -17.38 -6.01
C LYS A 185 -0.16 -16.71 -4.78
N LEU A 186 -0.54 -17.51 -3.78
CA LEU A 186 -1.05 -17.01 -2.51
C LEU A 186 0.00 -16.16 -1.79
N ALA A 187 1.27 -16.55 -1.82
CA ALA A 187 2.33 -15.77 -1.20
C ALA A 187 2.48 -14.39 -1.83
N ILE A 188 2.43 -14.30 -3.16
CA ILE A 188 2.50 -13.02 -3.90
C ILE A 188 1.26 -12.17 -3.64
N PHE A 189 0.08 -12.76 -3.62
CA PHE A 189 -1.16 -12.03 -3.33
C PHE A 189 -1.23 -11.51 -1.89
N GLY A 190 -0.85 -12.36 -0.92
CA GLY A 190 -0.69 -11.93 0.46
C GLY A 190 0.31 -10.80 0.59
N ALA A 191 1.42 -10.86 -0.16
CA ALA A 191 2.42 -9.82 -0.17
C ALA A 191 1.89 -8.50 -0.74
N LEU A 192 1.10 -8.56 -1.82
CA LEU A 192 0.42 -7.39 -2.38
C LEU A 192 -0.53 -6.75 -1.37
N MET A 193 -1.39 -7.52 -0.71
CA MET A 193 -2.34 -6.97 0.29
C MET A 193 -1.59 -6.23 1.40
N LEU A 194 -0.59 -6.89 2.00
CA LEU A 194 0.21 -6.28 3.08
C LEU A 194 1.07 -5.11 2.60
N TYR A 195 1.56 -5.15 1.35
CA TYR A 195 2.28 -4.05 0.72
C TYR A 195 1.37 -2.82 0.58
N LEU A 196 0.13 -3.01 0.09
CA LEU A 196 -0.83 -1.93 -0.08
C LEU A 196 -1.15 -1.26 1.26
N ASP A 197 -1.40 -2.05 2.29
CA ASP A 197 -1.64 -1.54 3.63
C ASP A 197 -0.47 -0.71 4.15
N PHE A 198 0.75 -1.23 4.04
CA PHE A 198 1.95 -0.53 4.49
C PHE A 198 2.13 0.81 3.76
N ILE A 199 2.00 0.82 2.42
CA ILE A 199 2.16 2.02 1.62
C ILE A 199 1.08 3.07 1.95
N ILE A 200 -0.14 2.64 2.27
CA ILE A 200 -1.20 3.57 2.67
C ILE A 200 -0.92 4.17 4.06
N ILE A 201 -0.49 3.36 5.03
CA ILE A 201 -0.08 3.85 6.35
C ILE A 201 1.07 4.86 6.18
N PHE A 202 2.11 4.49 5.41
CA PHE A 202 3.29 5.32 5.18
C PHE A 202 2.97 6.66 4.51
N LYS A 203 2.22 6.66 3.40
CA LYS A 203 1.86 7.90 2.70
C LYS A 203 1.02 8.83 3.57
N ASN A 204 0.14 8.29 4.41
CA ASN A 204 -0.66 9.13 5.30
C ASN A 204 0.12 9.65 6.49
N LEU A 205 1.06 8.88 7.04
CA LEU A 205 2.00 9.39 8.05
C LEU A 205 2.89 10.50 7.47
N LEU A 206 3.36 10.37 6.23
CA LEU A 206 4.05 11.46 5.54
C LEU A 206 3.19 12.72 5.46
N ARG A 207 1.93 12.60 5.04
CA ARG A 207 1.01 13.76 4.98
C ARG A 207 0.75 14.40 6.35
N ILE A 208 0.74 13.61 7.41
CA ILE A 208 0.61 14.13 8.78
C ILE A 208 1.86 14.92 9.15
N PHE A 209 3.05 14.37 8.91
CA PHE A 209 4.32 15.04 9.26
C PHE A 209 4.73 16.16 8.28
N SER A 210 4.07 16.28 7.13
CA SER A 210 4.32 17.36 6.16
C SER A 210 3.73 18.70 6.59
N ARG A 211 2.93 18.71 7.67
CA ARG A 211 2.12 19.86 8.08
C ARG A 211 2.67 20.60 9.30
N ASP A 212 3.88 20.25 9.71
CA ASP A 212 4.73 21.00 10.64
C ASP A 212 5.92 21.64 9.88
#